data_AF-A0A6I6JHQ9-F1
#
_entry.id   AF-A0A6I6JHQ9-F1
#
_cell.length_a   1.000
_cell.length_b   1.000
_cell.length_c   1.000
_cell.angle_alpha   90.00
_cell.angle_beta   90.00
_cell.angle_gamma   90.00
#
_symmetry.space_group_name_H-M   'P 1'
#
loop_
_entity.id
_entity.type
_entity.pdbx_description
1 polymer ?
#
loop_
_entity_poly.entity_id
_entity_poly.type
_entity_poly.pdbx_seq_one_letter_code
_entity_poly.pdbx_strand_id
1 'polypeptide(L)'
;MSNVYTCELKHDRNGRIVEKVETVQGKAMKWTYAYDKEGRLFEAHLGNRLVCQCHYDREGRRQQDYFPRTHGKDIRNYSYRMDNRLASAGNNRFTHDKNGFRSIWNHEGQYTTYRYAPDYRLLRAEQEDAGIVFEFTHDENGRREVKYRNGELVEAYTWLDFLRLAGFHDGEAGYRFAYDGDERTPYAMQREDGAVAYLYYDQVGSLRVVADGSGNVIKEILYDPFGGIIEDTNPGLRVPIGFAGGLHDRDLGFVRFGWRDYDTFTSRWTAPDPLGDKGGDPDWYGYCLDDPVNGVDPLGLFAWLSQLLAKGAANEAAKTYEIMKNVKWGGNGRAPISDGPMYGNWGGKNYSGGKTGGEVGDAGPIDSSDVLYKQHDLAYEKAKNTPVLGDVKKAQREMIKMADKNLVNGLNELDSDPRNWPSPPPVGTEKTASWFKDKAEWWFK
;
A
#
# COMPACT_ATOMS: atom_id res chain seq x y z
N MET A 1 -29.71 23.73 11.52
CA MET A 1 -28.84 23.77 10.32
C MET A 1 -28.95 22.41 9.67
N SER A 2 -29.27 22.34 8.37
CA SER A 2 -29.25 21.08 7.63
C SER A 2 -27.83 20.49 7.69
N ASN A 3 -27.69 19.19 7.98
CA ASN A 3 -26.39 18.54 7.91
C ASN A 3 -25.84 18.67 6.48
N VAL A 4 -24.72 19.36 6.31
CA VAL A 4 -24.07 19.57 5.01
C VAL A 4 -23.67 18.24 4.37
N TYR A 5 -23.20 17.32 5.22
CA TYR A 5 -22.78 15.98 4.85
C TYR A 5 -23.25 14.96 5.90
N THR A 6 -23.74 13.81 5.44
CA THR A 6 -23.96 12.62 6.29
C THR A 6 -23.43 11.37 5.60
N CYS A 7 -23.04 10.37 6.39
CA CYS A 7 -22.59 9.06 5.93
C CYS A 7 -23.32 7.99 6.74
N GLU A 8 -24.12 7.17 6.07
CA GLU A 8 -24.86 6.06 6.66
C GLU A 8 -24.31 4.73 6.15
N LEU A 9 -24.09 3.78 7.05
CA LEU A 9 -23.43 2.50 6.74
C LEU A 9 -24.36 1.33 7.05
N LYS A 10 -24.33 0.34 6.17
CA LYS A 10 -24.95 -0.96 6.40
C LYS A 10 -23.90 -2.05 6.31
N HIS A 11 -23.92 -2.95 7.29
CA HIS A 11 -22.94 -4.01 7.43
C HIS A 11 -23.55 -5.39 7.15
N ASP A 12 -22.72 -6.34 6.73
CA ASP A 12 -23.06 -7.77 6.70
C ASP A 12 -22.96 -8.41 8.08
N ARG A 13 -23.17 -9.74 8.16
CA ARG A 13 -23.09 -10.50 9.42
C ARG A 13 -21.67 -10.57 10.00
N ASN A 14 -20.64 -10.31 9.20
CA ASN A 14 -19.24 -10.30 9.61
C ASN A 14 -18.78 -8.89 9.98
N GLY A 15 -19.68 -7.89 9.96
CA GLY A 15 -19.36 -6.51 10.30
C GLY A 15 -18.70 -5.72 9.18
N ARG A 16 -18.65 -6.24 7.95
CA ARG A 16 -18.10 -5.51 6.79
C ARG A 16 -19.15 -4.60 6.17
N ILE A 17 -18.76 -3.40 5.75
CA ILE A 17 -19.64 -2.43 5.10
C ILE A 17 -20.05 -2.95 3.73
N VAL A 18 -21.31 -3.29 3.52
CA VAL A 18 -21.82 -3.72 2.21
C VAL A 18 -22.55 -2.61 1.46
N GLU A 19 -22.92 -1.54 2.16
CA GLU A 19 -23.55 -0.37 1.57
C GLU A 19 -23.19 0.88 2.38
N LYS A 20 -22.90 1.96 1.64
CA LYS A 20 -22.63 3.30 2.18
C LYS A 20 -23.49 4.31 1.46
N VAL A 21 -24.25 5.13 2.20
CA VAL A 21 -25.04 6.23 1.64
C VAL A 21 -24.43 7.54 2.13
N GLU A 22 -23.85 8.30 1.21
CA GLU A 22 -23.34 9.64 1.47
C GLU A 22 -24.36 10.67 0.99
N THR A 23 -24.76 11.61 1.84
CA THR A 23 -25.69 12.69 1.45
C THR A 23 -24.99 14.03 1.54
N VAL A 24 -24.87 14.75 0.42
CA VAL A 24 -24.33 16.11 0.35
C VAL A 24 -25.44 17.07 0.00
N GLN A 25 -25.72 18.06 0.87
CA GLN A 25 -26.82 19.02 0.69
C GLN A 25 -28.16 18.38 0.27
N GLY A 26 -28.50 17.24 0.89
CA GLY A 26 -29.74 16.50 0.60
C GLY A 26 -29.71 15.61 -0.65
N LYS A 27 -28.62 15.58 -1.42
CA LYS A 27 -28.43 14.66 -2.54
C LYS A 27 -27.69 13.41 -2.07
N ALA A 28 -28.36 12.28 -2.09
CA ALA A 28 -27.81 11.01 -1.67
C ALA A 28 -27.09 10.28 -2.83
N MET A 29 -25.92 9.72 -2.51
CA MET A 29 -25.12 8.83 -3.35
C MET A 29 -24.98 7.50 -2.62
N LYS A 30 -25.31 6.40 -3.29
CA LYS A 30 -25.28 5.06 -2.72
C LYS A 30 -24.15 4.24 -3.31
N TRP A 31 -23.30 3.72 -2.44
CA TRP A 31 -22.29 2.73 -2.73
C TRP A 31 -22.75 1.33 -2.32
N THR A 32 -22.35 0.32 -3.07
CA THR A 32 -22.47 -1.09 -2.68
C THR A 32 -21.16 -1.81 -2.88
N TYR A 33 -20.79 -2.65 -1.92
CA TYR A 33 -19.51 -3.36 -1.88
C TYR A 33 -19.73 -4.87 -1.81
N ALA A 34 -18.92 -5.61 -2.56
CA ALA A 34 -18.82 -7.06 -2.49
C ALA A 34 -17.40 -7.45 -2.13
N TYR A 35 -17.27 -8.56 -1.42
CA TYR A 35 -16.00 -9.06 -0.91
C TYR A 35 -15.81 -10.50 -1.35
N ASP A 36 -14.56 -10.92 -1.49
CA ASP A 36 -14.25 -12.33 -1.69
C ASP A 36 -14.39 -13.13 -0.37
N LYS A 37 -14.09 -14.43 -0.45
CA LYS A 37 -14.18 -15.36 0.68
C LYS A 37 -13.19 -15.06 1.81
N GLU A 38 -12.07 -14.39 1.53
CA GLU A 38 -11.05 -14.02 2.51
C GLU A 38 -11.29 -12.62 3.09
N GLY A 39 -12.32 -11.91 2.61
CA GLY A 39 -12.70 -10.59 3.11
C GLY A 39 -12.10 -9.41 2.36
N ARG A 40 -11.41 -9.65 1.25
CA ARG A 40 -10.82 -8.59 0.41
C ARG A 40 -11.89 -7.96 -0.46
N LEU A 41 -11.79 -6.66 -0.73
CA LEU A 41 -12.76 -5.96 -1.57
C LEU A 41 -12.72 -6.51 -3.00
N PHE A 42 -13.81 -7.13 -3.44
CA PHE A 42 -13.90 -7.73 -4.77
C PHE A 42 -14.48 -6.75 -5.79
N GLU A 43 -15.52 -6.00 -5.41
CA GLU A 43 -16.24 -5.13 -6.33
C GLU A 43 -16.88 -3.96 -5.59
N ALA A 44 -16.90 -2.78 -6.22
CA ALA A 44 -17.62 -1.62 -5.72
C ALA A 44 -18.42 -0.93 -6.82
N HIS A 45 -19.65 -0.52 -6.50
CA HIS A 45 -20.51 0.25 -7.37
C HIS A 45 -20.95 1.56 -6.73
N LEU A 46 -21.13 2.57 -7.57
CA LEU A 46 -21.81 3.83 -7.25
C LEU A 46 -23.14 3.87 -8.01
N GLY A 47 -24.25 3.65 -7.30
CA GLY A 47 -25.54 3.33 -7.92
C GLY A 47 -25.43 2.03 -8.73
N ASN A 48 -25.74 2.10 -10.03
CA ASN A 48 -25.62 0.95 -10.94
C ASN A 48 -24.30 0.95 -11.74
N ARG A 49 -23.35 1.81 -11.38
CA ARG A 49 -22.08 1.98 -12.12
C ARG A 49 -20.96 1.27 -11.38
N LEU A 50 -20.29 0.35 -12.07
CA LEU A 50 -19.05 -0.27 -11.59
C LEU A 50 -17.96 0.81 -11.42
N VAL A 51 -17.35 0.84 -10.24
CA VAL A 51 -16.24 1.73 -9.92
C VAL A 51 -14.92 0.97 -9.89
N CYS A 52 -14.90 -0.19 -9.23
CA CYS A 52 -13.77 -1.09 -9.26
C CYS A 52 -14.18 -2.55 -9.21
N GLN A 53 -13.34 -3.40 -9.81
CA GLN A 53 -13.35 -4.84 -9.65
C GLN A 53 -11.91 -5.31 -9.43
N CYS A 54 -11.72 -6.23 -8.50
CA CYS A 54 -10.41 -6.59 -7.97
C CYS A 54 -10.32 -8.10 -7.79
N HIS A 55 -9.27 -8.71 -8.34
CA HIS A 55 -9.00 -10.14 -8.21
C HIS A 55 -7.64 -10.35 -7.59
N TYR A 56 -7.54 -11.35 -6.75
CA TYR A 56 -6.38 -11.58 -5.91
C TYR A 56 -5.82 -12.98 -6.12
N ASP A 57 -4.50 -13.08 -6.00
CA ASP A 57 -3.83 -14.37 -5.96
C ASP A 57 -3.99 -15.06 -4.59
N ARG A 58 -3.38 -16.25 -4.50
CA ARG A 58 -3.42 -17.11 -3.31
C ARG A 58 -2.60 -16.56 -2.15
N GLU A 59 -1.64 -15.69 -2.44
CA GLU A 59 -0.76 -15.07 -1.44
C GLU A 59 -1.34 -13.78 -0.87
N GLY A 60 -2.53 -13.35 -1.32
CA GLY A 60 -3.15 -12.13 -0.83
C GLY A 60 -3.05 -10.94 -1.79
N ARG A 61 -2.24 -11.02 -2.84
CA ARG A 61 -1.83 -9.85 -3.63
C ARG A 61 -2.80 -9.59 -4.77
N ARG A 62 -2.94 -8.33 -5.19
CA ARG A 62 -3.73 -7.97 -6.37
C ARG A 62 -3.18 -8.66 -7.62
N GLN A 63 -3.93 -9.56 -8.24
CA GLN A 63 -3.54 -10.22 -9.49
C GLN A 63 -4.05 -9.44 -10.71
N GLN A 64 -5.25 -8.90 -10.61
CA GLN A 64 -5.90 -8.16 -11.68
C GLN A 64 -6.84 -7.13 -11.09
N ASP A 65 -6.97 -5.98 -11.75
CA ASP A 65 -8.05 -5.06 -11.46
C ASP A 65 -8.63 -4.34 -12.67
N TYR A 66 -9.75 -3.69 -12.43
CA TYR A 66 -10.42 -2.85 -13.39
C TYR A 66 -11.02 -1.64 -12.67
N PHE A 67 -10.54 -0.44 -13.02
CA PHE A 67 -10.96 0.83 -12.44
C PHE A 67 -11.32 1.84 -13.54
N PRO A 68 -12.49 1.69 -14.19
CA PRO A 68 -12.90 2.50 -15.34
C PRO A 68 -12.98 4.01 -15.08
N ARG A 69 -13.00 4.41 -13.80
CA ARG A 69 -13.19 5.80 -13.37
C ARG A 69 -11.90 6.50 -13.00
N THR A 70 -10.84 5.77 -12.64
CA THR A 70 -9.60 6.35 -12.10
C THR A 70 -8.33 5.86 -12.79
N HIS A 71 -8.35 4.69 -13.43
CA HIS A 71 -7.15 4.11 -14.07
C HIS A 71 -7.35 3.75 -15.55
N GLY A 72 -8.47 4.16 -16.12
CA GLY A 72 -8.79 3.95 -17.53
C GLY A 72 -9.64 2.69 -17.77
N LYS A 73 -9.97 2.47 -19.05
CA LYS A 73 -10.94 1.47 -19.50
C LYS A 73 -10.39 0.05 -19.63
N ASP A 74 -9.10 -0.15 -19.34
CA ASP A 74 -8.42 -1.41 -19.56
C ASP A 74 -8.27 -2.17 -18.25
N ILE A 75 -8.37 -3.50 -18.34
CA ILE A 75 -8.05 -4.40 -17.24
C ILE A 75 -6.53 -4.40 -17.06
N ARG A 76 -6.06 -4.22 -15.82
CA ARG A 76 -4.63 -4.24 -15.51
C ARG A 76 -4.28 -5.56 -14.84
N ASN A 77 -3.39 -6.31 -15.46
CA ASN A 77 -2.77 -7.48 -14.83
C ASN A 77 -1.53 -7.04 -14.06
N TYR A 78 -1.35 -7.64 -12.88
CA TYR A 78 -0.26 -7.34 -11.98
C TYR A 78 0.77 -8.46 -12.01
N SER A 79 2.04 -8.09 -11.96
CA SER A 79 3.12 -9.05 -11.74
C SER A 79 4.05 -8.56 -10.64
N TYR A 80 4.60 -9.50 -9.90
CA TYR A 80 5.43 -9.27 -8.73
C TYR A 80 6.72 -10.04 -8.83
N ARG A 81 7.75 -9.50 -8.18
CA ARG A 81 9.00 -10.21 -7.87
C ARG A 81 8.77 -11.21 -6.74
N MET A 82 9.76 -12.06 -6.48
CA MET A 82 9.69 -13.09 -5.43
C MET A 82 9.57 -12.55 -4.00
N ASP A 83 9.82 -11.28 -3.78
CA ASP A 83 9.71 -10.60 -2.48
C ASP A 83 8.50 -9.66 -2.40
N ASN A 84 7.50 -9.90 -3.26
CA ASN A 84 6.25 -9.13 -3.35
C ASN A 84 6.40 -7.69 -3.84
N ARG A 85 7.60 -7.28 -4.28
CA ARG A 85 7.77 -6.01 -4.99
C ARG A 85 7.02 -6.02 -6.31
N LEU A 86 6.26 -4.96 -6.57
CA LEU A 86 5.52 -4.80 -7.82
C LEU A 86 6.51 -4.67 -8.99
N ALA A 87 6.34 -5.48 -10.03
CA ALA A 87 7.10 -5.40 -11.26
C ALA A 87 6.29 -4.72 -12.37
N SER A 88 4.99 -5.00 -12.46
CA SER A 88 4.10 -4.35 -13.43
C SER A 88 2.65 -4.28 -12.96
N ALA A 89 1.93 -3.28 -13.48
CA ALA A 89 0.47 -3.14 -13.40
C ALA A 89 -0.05 -2.62 -14.75
N GLY A 90 -0.62 -3.50 -15.57
CA GLY A 90 -0.95 -3.18 -16.96
C GLY A 90 0.28 -2.76 -17.77
N ASN A 91 0.23 -1.61 -18.43
CA ASN A 91 1.35 -1.06 -19.22
C ASN A 91 2.43 -0.38 -18.37
N ASN A 92 2.29 -0.37 -17.06
CA ASN A 92 3.23 0.27 -16.14
C ASN A 92 4.30 -0.71 -15.69
N ARG A 93 5.54 -0.24 -15.54
CA ARG A 93 6.67 -1.00 -15.00
C ARG A 93 7.26 -0.29 -13.80
N PHE A 94 7.62 -1.07 -12.79
CA PHE A 94 8.12 -0.55 -11.52
C PHE A 94 9.41 -1.24 -11.12
N THR A 95 10.33 -0.47 -10.56
CA THR A 95 11.54 -1.00 -9.90
C THR A 95 11.65 -0.42 -8.51
N HIS A 96 12.46 -1.09 -7.69
CA HIS A 96 12.70 -0.71 -6.30
C HIS A 96 14.20 -0.72 -6.03
N ASP A 97 14.65 0.05 -5.05
CA ASP A 97 16.02 0.05 -4.59
C ASP A 97 16.34 -1.16 -3.70
N LYS A 98 17.58 -1.23 -3.22
CA LYS A 98 18.10 -2.30 -2.35
C LYS A 98 17.37 -2.44 -0.99
N ASN A 99 16.66 -1.40 -0.56
CA ASN A 99 15.88 -1.39 0.68
C ASN A 99 14.39 -1.71 0.39
N GLY A 100 14.03 -1.91 -0.88
CA GLY A 100 12.68 -2.19 -1.31
C GLY A 100 11.81 -0.95 -1.51
N PHE A 101 12.36 0.27 -1.48
CA PHE A 101 11.63 1.49 -1.82
C PHE A 101 11.45 1.59 -3.33
N ARG A 102 10.28 2.00 -3.82
CA ARG A 102 10.07 2.27 -5.24
C ARG A 102 11.12 3.28 -5.72
N SER A 103 11.80 2.96 -6.81
CA SER A 103 12.87 3.77 -7.39
C SER A 103 12.53 4.27 -8.79
N ILE A 104 11.78 3.51 -9.58
CA ILE A 104 11.32 3.92 -10.92
C ILE A 104 9.87 3.51 -11.13
N TRP A 105 9.10 4.40 -11.74
CA TRP A 105 7.87 4.10 -12.45
C TRP A 105 8.04 4.49 -13.92
N ASN A 106 7.82 3.53 -14.82
CA ASN A 106 7.74 3.76 -16.25
C ASN A 106 6.30 3.53 -16.72
N HIS A 107 5.75 4.53 -17.40
CA HIS A 107 4.49 4.45 -18.13
C HIS A 107 4.74 4.69 -19.62
N GLU A 108 4.76 3.62 -20.41
CA GLU A 108 4.90 3.70 -21.88
C GLU A 108 6.12 4.53 -22.35
N GLY A 109 7.23 4.43 -21.62
CA GLY A 109 8.47 5.15 -21.92
C GLY A 109 8.61 6.50 -21.24
N GLN A 110 7.60 6.94 -20.47
CA GLN A 110 7.71 8.09 -19.56
C GLN A 110 8.19 7.64 -18.19
N TYR A 111 9.23 8.27 -17.66
CA TYR A 111 9.90 7.87 -16.42
C TYR A 111 9.66 8.86 -15.29
N THR A 112 9.24 8.31 -14.15
CA THR A 112 9.35 8.97 -12.85
C THR A 112 10.35 8.21 -11.98
N THR A 113 11.40 8.87 -11.53
CA THR A 113 12.36 8.29 -10.58
C THR A 113 12.10 8.81 -9.17
N TYR A 114 12.41 7.98 -8.17
CA TYR A 114 12.19 8.28 -6.76
C TYR A 114 13.45 7.98 -5.96
N ARG A 115 13.75 8.85 -5.00
CA ARG A 115 14.84 8.66 -4.05
C ARG A 115 14.32 8.78 -2.64
N TYR A 116 14.39 7.68 -1.90
CA TYR A 116 14.04 7.63 -0.48
C TYR A 116 15.29 7.69 0.39
N ALA A 117 15.14 8.26 1.59
CA ALA A 117 16.06 8.03 2.68
C ALA A 117 15.83 6.62 3.27
N PRO A 118 16.85 6.00 3.91
CA PRO A 118 16.69 4.69 4.54
C PRO A 118 15.61 4.62 5.65
N ASP A 119 15.18 5.77 6.17
CA ASP A 119 14.13 5.94 7.17
C ASP A 119 12.76 6.32 6.56
N TYR A 120 12.50 5.86 5.32
CA TYR A 120 11.19 5.93 4.65
C TYR A 120 10.71 7.32 4.19
N ARG A 121 11.58 8.33 4.23
CA ARG A 121 11.26 9.68 3.75
C ARG A 121 11.55 9.79 2.25
N LEU A 122 10.54 10.14 1.45
CA LEU A 122 10.75 10.47 0.04
C LEU A 122 11.53 11.77 -0.04
N LEU A 123 12.77 11.75 -0.56
CA LEU A 123 13.62 12.95 -0.64
C LEU A 123 13.45 13.68 -1.97
N ARG A 124 13.23 12.93 -3.06
CA ARG A 124 13.16 13.47 -4.41
C ARG A 124 12.31 12.58 -5.32
N ALA A 125 11.52 13.19 -6.18
CA ALA A 125 10.87 12.55 -7.32
C ALA A 125 11.16 13.35 -8.59
N GLU A 126 11.47 12.71 -9.71
CA GLU A 126 11.78 13.38 -10.97
C GLU A 126 10.99 12.75 -12.11
N GLN A 127 10.17 13.56 -12.77
CA GLN A 127 9.46 13.22 -14.00
C GLN A 127 10.35 13.67 -15.16
N GLU A 128 11.21 12.76 -15.63
CA GLU A 128 12.33 13.07 -16.54
C GLU A 128 11.83 13.70 -17.84
N ASP A 129 10.81 13.11 -18.46
CA ASP A 129 10.25 13.56 -19.74
C ASP A 129 9.59 14.94 -19.66
N ALA A 130 9.11 15.32 -18.47
CA ALA A 130 8.50 16.62 -18.22
C ALA A 130 9.52 17.68 -17.76
N GLY A 131 10.75 17.29 -17.44
CA GLY A 131 11.74 18.18 -16.82
C GLY A 131 11.27 18.72 -15.45
N ILE A 132 10.48 17.94 -14.71
CA ILE A 132 9.95 18.34 -13.41
C ILE A 132 10.66 17.55 -12.32
N VAL A 133 11.23 18.26 -11.37
CA VAL A 133 11.87 17.73 -10.17
C VAL A 133 11.12 18.20 -8.94
N PHE A 134 10.69 17.26 -8.11
CA PHE A 134 10.16 17.52 -6.78
C PHE A 134 11.21 17.16 -5.73
N GLU A 135 11.44 18.06 -4.79
CA GLU A 135 12.32 17.83 -3.63
C GLU A 135 11.54 18.04 -2.34
N PHE A 136 11.82 17.21 -1.34
CA PHE A 136 11.06 17.20 -0.09
C PHE A 136 12.01 17.30 1.09
N THR A 137 11.83 18.34 1.92
CA THR A 137 12.51 18.45 3.21
C THR A 137 11.62 17.87 4.31
N HIS A 138 12.26 17.46 5.40
CA HIS A 138 11.59 16.85 6.53
C HIS A 138 12.18 17.40 7.82
N ASP A 139 11.34 17.52 8.84
CA ASP A 139 11.77 17.95 10.16
C ASP A 139 12.56 16.85 10.91
N GLU A 140 13.00 17.16 12.13
CA GLU A 140 13.73 16.24 13.00
C GLU A 140 12.96 14.94 13.33
N ASN A 141 11.63 14.95 13.19
CA ASN A 141 10.77 13.80 13.41
C ASN A 141 10.43 13.03 12.12
N GLY A 142 11.06 13.43 11.01
CA GLY A 142 10.87 12.80 9.71
C GLY A 142 9.54 13.11 9.03
N ARG A 143 8.81 14.13 9.50
CA ARG A 143 7.57 14.60 8.88
C ARG A 143 7.91 15.60 7.77
N ARG A 144 7.15 15.57 6.67
CA ARG A 144 7.38 16.46 5.53
C ARG A 144 7.24 17.92 5.97
N GLU A 145 8.22 18.75 5.66
CA GLU A 145 8.24 20.17 6.06
C GLU A 145 8.01 21.08 4.84
N VAL A 146 8.71 20.82 3.74
CA VAL A 146 8.56 21.60 2.50
C VAL A 146 8.58 20.66 1.29
N LYS A 147 7.80 21.01 0.28
CA LYS A 147 7.88 20.48 -1.08
C LYS A 147 8.30 21.59 -2.03
N TYR A 148 9.31 21.30 -2.82
CA TYR A 148 9.78 22.14 -3.92
C TYR A 148 9.40 21.53 -5.26
N ARG A 149 9.17 22.37 -6.27
CA ARG A 149 9.04 21.99 -7.68
C ARG A 149 10.06 22.82 -8.47
N ASN A 150 11.03 22.18 -9.10
CA ASN A 150 12.12 22.83 -9.83
C ASN A 150 12.84 23.92 -9.00
N GLY A 151 13.00 23.68 -7.70
CA GLY A 151 13.63 24.61 -6.75
C GLY A 151 12.69 25.67 -6.16
N GLU A 152 11.47 25.82 -6.66
CA GLU A 152 10.47 26.75 -6.10
C GLU A 152 9.65 26.08 -5.01
N LEU A 153 9.44 26.76 -3.88
CA LEU A 153 8.58 26.26 -2.82
C LEU A 153 7.13 26.23 -3.32
N VAL A 154 6.51 25.05 -3.29
CA VAL A 154 5.11 24.87 -3.70
C VAL A 154 4.20 24.45 -2.56
N GLU A 155 4.73 23.80 -1.52
CA GLU A 155 3.95 23.48 -0.33
C GLU A 155 4.84 23.52 0.92
N ALA A 156 4.30 23.99 2.05
CA ALA A 156 4.96 23.89 3.35
C ALA A 156 3.99 23.42 4.45
N TYR A 157 4.53 22.76 5.46
CA TYR A 157 3.77 22.01 6.46
C TYR A 157 4.30 22.27 7.86
N THR A 158 3.40 22.50 8.81
CA THR A 158 3.72 22.53 10.24
C THR A 158 2.84 21.53 10.96
N TRP A 159 3.38 20.90 12.01
CA TRP A 159 2.77 19.72 12.62
C TRP A 159 2.47 19.94 14.10
N LEU A 160 1.27 19.53 14.53
CA LEU A 160 0.90 19.46 15.95
C LEU A 160 1.56 18.25 16.62
N ASP A 161 1.60 17.12 15.91
CA ASP A 161 2.19 15.86 16.35
C ASP A 161 2.61 15.01 15.14
N PHE A 162 2.82 13.70 15.32
CA PHE A 162 3.30 12.83 14.23
C PHE A 162 2.35 12.73 13.04
N LEU A 163 1.03 12.89 13.25
CA LEU A 163 0.02 12.70 12.20
C LEU A 163 -0.76 13.96 11.86
N ARG A 164 -0.88 14.92 12.79
CA ARG A 164 -1.80 16.05 12.64
C ARG A 164 -1.06 17.32 12.22
N LEU A 165 -1.55 17.98 11.16
CA LEU A 165 -1.06 19.28 10.71
C LEU A 165 -1.55 20.39 11.63
N ALA A 166 -0.66 21.28 12.04
CA ALA A 166 -0.99 22.57 12.66
C ALA A 166 -1.35 23.60 11.58
N GLY A 167 -0.59 23.60 10.49
CA GLY A 167 -0.76 24.53 9.39
C GLY A 167 -0.15 24.03 8.09
N PHE A 168 -0.53 24.70 7.02
CA PHE A 168 -0.19 24.36 5.65
C PHE A 168 -0.05 25.64 4.83
N HIS A 169 0.88 25.69 3.90
CA HIS A 169 1.01 26.75 2.91
C HIS A 169 0.96 26.10 1.53
N ASP A 170 0.08 26.57 0.64
CA ASP A 170 -0.14 25.98 -0.69
C ASP A 170 0.73 26.59 -1.81
N GLY A 171 1.66 27.46 -1.43
CA GLY A 171 2.50 28.25 -2.34
C GLY A 171 1.99 29.68 -2.52
N GLU A 172 0.72 29.94 -2.19
CA GLU A 172 0.08 31.26 -2.31
C GLU A 172 -0.39 31.80 -0.94
N ALA A 173 -1.01 30.96 -0.12
CA ALA A 173 -1.60 31.35 1.16
C ALA A 173 -1.30 30.34 2.28
N GLY A 174 -1.24 30.84 3.51
CA GLY A 174 -1.18 30.04 4.73
C GLY A 174 -2.54 29.62 5.25
N TYR A 175 -2.59 28.45 5.89
CA TYR A 175 -3.76 27.86 6.51
C TYR A 175 -3.42 27.26 7.88
N ARG A 176 -4.38 27.27 8.80
CA ARG A 176 -4.32 26.59 10.10
C ARG A 176 -5.48 25.61 10.25
N PHE A 177 -5.23 24.48 10.90
CA PHE A 177 -6.24 23.44 11.11
C PHE A 177 -6.76 23.42 12.54
N ALA A 178 -8.04 23.10 12.70
CA ALA A 178 -8.69 22.91 14.01
C ALA A 178 -9.25 21.48 14.13
N TYR A 179 -9.08 20.88 15.31
CA TYR A 179 -9.42 19.49 15.61
C TYR A 179 -10.34 19.42 16.83
N ASP A 180 -11.21 18.41 16.86
CA ASP A 180 -11.98 18.09 18.07
C ASP A 180 -11.15 17.14 18.94
N GLY A 181 -10.54 17.66 20.00
CA GLY A 181 -9.72 16.89 20.92
C GLY A 181 -8.56 16.14 20.27
N ASP A 182 -8.59 14.81 20.36
CA ASP A 182 -7.56 13.90 19.84
C ASP A 182 -7.95 13.21 18.53
N GLU A 183 -8.98 13.73 17.85
CA GLU A 183 -9.33 13.28 16.51
C GLU A 183 -8.18 13.51 15.52
N ARG A 184 -8.09 12.57 14.57
CA ARG A 184 -7.01 12.50 13.59
C ARG A 184 -7.20 13.50 12.44
N THR A 185 -8.44 13.75 12.04
CA THR A 185 -8.81 14.63 10.94
C THR A 185 -9.33 15.96 11.49
N PRO A 186 -8.94 17.12 10.93
CA PRO A 186 -9.41 18.41 11.40
C PRO A 186 -10.83 18.70 10.93
N TYR A 187 -11.69 19.26 11.76
CA TYR A 187 -13.05 19.64 11.35
C TYR A 187 -13.11 20.98 10.61
N ALA A 188 -12.05 21.80 10.67
CA ALA A 188 -11.99 23.09 10.00
C ALA A 188 -10.57 23.49 9.58
N MET A 189 -10.51 24.34 8.56
CA MET A 189 -9.30 25.00 8.06
C MET A 189 -9.57 26.51 7.95
N GLN A 190 -8.68 27.31 8.54
CA GLN A 190 -8.72 28.77 8.46
C GLN A 190 -7.57 29.27 7.58
N ARG A 191 -7.88 30.01 6.52
CA ARG A 191 -6.88 30.72 5.70
C ARG A 191 -6.36 31.96 6.44
N GLU A 192 -5.17 32.41 6.10
CA GLU A 192 -4.49 33.55 6.74
C GLU A 192 -5.27 34.87 6.73
N ASP A 193 -6.16 35.07 5.75
CA ASP A 193 -7.07 36.23 5.69
C ASP A 193 -8.29 36.12 6.62
N GLY A 194 -8.38 35.04 7.39
CA GLY A 194 -9.44 34.78 8.36
C GLY A 194 -10.62 33.96 7.82
N ALA A 195 -10.66 33.66 6.52
CA ALA A 195 -11.72 32.82 5.95
C ALA A 195 -11.67 31.39 6.53
N VAL A 196 -12.82 30.87 6.96
CA VAL A 196 -12.94 29.53 7.56
C VAL A 196 -13.75 28.62 6.65
N ALA A 197 -13.23 27.42 6.44
CA ALA A 197 -13.92 26.32 5.78
C ALA A 197 -14.04 25.12 6.73
N TYR A 198 -15.16 24.42 6.66
CA TYR A 198 -15.47 23.21 7.43
C TYR A 198 -15.24 21.97 6.57
N LEU A 199 -14.63 20.95 7.17
CA LEU A 199 -14.18 19.74 6.50
C LEU A 199 -15.00 18.54 6.97
N TYR A 200 -15.50 17.74 6.04
CA TYR A 200 -16.34 16.58 6.32
C TYR A 200 -15.74 15.34 5.68
N TYR A 201 -15.76 14.23 6.43
CA TYR A 201 -15.04 13.02 6.10
C TYR A 201 -15.95 11.80 6.06
N ASP A 202 -15.57 10.79 5.27
CA ASP A 202 -16.23 9.50 5.29
C ASP A 202 -15.78 8.62 6.47
N GLN A 203 -16.24 7.37 6.48
CA GLN A 203 -16.07 6.45 7.59
C GLN A 203 -14.60 6.08 7.89
N VAL A 204 -13.70 6.20 6.91
CA VAL A 204 -12.25 5.96 7.09
C VAL A 204 -11.46 7.26 7.21
N GLY A 205 -12.14 8.41 7.18
CA GLY A 205 -11.53 9.72 7.31
C GLY A 205 -11.09 10.34 5.98
N SER A 206 -11.63 9.91 4.84
CA SER A 206 -11.33 10.54 3.54
C SER A 206 -12.09 11.86 3.40
N LEU A 207 -11.43 12.94 2.98
CA LEU A 207 -12.08 14.25 2.83
C LEU A 207 -13.14 14.23 1.71
N ARG A 208 -14.41 14.37 2.06
CA ARG A 208 -15.53 14.32 1.10
C ARG A 208 -16.04 15.70 0.70
N VAL A 209 -16.19 16.59 1.67
CA VAL A 209 -16.82 17.90 1.45
C VAL A 209 -16.04 18.98 2.17
N VAL A 210 -15.90 20.12 1.50
CA VAL A 210 -15.48 21.39 2.11
C VAL A 210 -16.64 22.37 1.95
N ALA A 211 -17.04 23.01 3.05
CA ALA A 211 -18.10 24.02 3.04
C ALA A 211 -17.65 25.32 3.71
N ASP A 212 -18.23 26.44 3.28
CA ASP A 212 -17.99 27.74 3.91
C ASP A 212 -18.74 27.88 5.26
N GLY A 213 -18.55 29.02 5.93
CA GLY A 213 -19.23 29.31 7.20
C GLY A 213 -20.75 29.45 7.14
N SER A 214 -21.33 29.52 5.94
CA SER A 214 -22.78 29.51 5.72
C SER A 214 -23.33 28.12 5.41
N GLY A 215 -22.46 27.10 5.29
CA GLY A 215 -22.83 25.73 4.91
C GLY A 215 -22.97 25.53 3.40
N ASN A 216 -22.49 26.46 2.58
CA ASN A 216 -22.42 26.25 1.13
C ASN A 216 -21.25 25.33 0.81
N VAL A 217 -21.48 24.28 0.03
CA VAL A 217 -20.43 23.39 -0.45
C VAL A 217 -19.58 24.12 -1.49
N ILE A 218 -18.27 24.17 -1.24
CA ILE A 218 -17.28 24.84 -2.10
C ILE A 218 -16.29 23.87 -2.75
N LYS A 219 -16.29 22.60 -2.31
CA LYS A 219 -15.52 21.50 -2.91
C LYS A 219 -16.13 20.16 -2.51
N GLU A 220 -16.23 19.26 -3.47
CA GLU A 220 -16.57 17.85 -3.27
C GLU A 220 -15.44 16.97 -3.83
N ILE A 221 -14.97 16.13 -2.92
CA ILE A 221 -14.22 14.91 -3.13
C ILE A 221 -15.06 13.86 -3.89
N LEU A 222 -14.58 13.00 -4.78
CA LEU A 222 -15.13 11.63 -4.96
C LEU A 222 -13.97 10.66 -5.13
N TYR A 223 -13.86 9.65 -4.25
CA TYR A 223 -12.81 8.64 -4.31
C TYR A 223 -13.37 7.31 -4.79
N ASP A 224 -12.55 6.53 -5.50
CA ASP A 224 -12.70 5.08 -5.53
C ASP A 224 -12.33 4.48 -4.17
N PRO A 225 -12.65 3.19 -3.90
CA PRO A 225 -12.39 2.59 -2.60
C PRO A 225 -10.91 2.57 -2.18
N PHE A 226 -9.97 2.64 -3.12
CA PHE A 226 -8.53 2.60 -2.88
C PHE A 226 -7.89 4.01 -2.91
N GLY A 227 -8.71 5.06 -2.90
CA GLY A 227 -8.25 6.45 -2.74
C GLY A 227 -7.93 7.17 -4.05
N GLY A 228 -8.12 6.56 -5.22
CA GLY A 228 -8.03 7.26 -6.49
C GLY A 228 -9.16 8.29 -6.61
N ILE A 229 -8.86 9.50 -7.10
CA ILE A 229 -9.86 10.57 -7.25
C ILE A 229 -10.67 10.34 -8.53
N ILE A 230 -11.96 10.08 -8.38
CA ILE A 230 -12.94 10.02 -9.47
C ILE A 230 -13.36 11.43 -9.92
N GLU A 231 -13.56 12.33 -8.95
CA GLU A 231 -14.00 13.71 -9.21
C GLU A 231 -13.49 14.63 -8.11
N ASP A 232 -13.07 15.84 -8.50
CA ASP A 232 -12.77 16.94 -7.59
C ASP A 232 -13.40 18.20 -8.19
N THR A 233 -14.44 18.74 -7.55
CA THR A 233 -15.21 19.86 -8.12
C THR A 233 -14.49 21.20 -8.04
N ASN A 234 -13.40 21.30 -7.26
CA ASN A 234 -12.63 22.53 -7.12
C ASN A 234 -11.14 22.23 -6.83
N PRO A 235 -10.37 21.74 -7.82
CA PRO A 235 -8.97 21.36 -7.63
C PRO A 235 -8.04 22.54 -7.30
N GLY A 236 -8.47 23.77 -7.57
CA GLY A 236 -7.76 25.00 -7.18
C GLY A 236 -7.78 25.25 -5.68
N LEU A 237 -8.87 24.88 -4.98
CA LEU A 237 -8.90 24.91 -3.52
C LEU A 237 -8.10 23.73 -2.96
N ARG A 238 -6.88 24.02 -2.50
CA ARG A 238 -5.95 23.02 -1.99
C ARG A 238 -6.23 22.69 -0.52
N VAL A 239 -6.54 21.42 -0.27
CA VAL A 239 -6.54 20.83 1.08
C VAL A 239 -5.58 19.64 1.09
N PRO A 240 -4.51 19.65 1.91
CA PRO A 240 -3.49 18.59 1.93
C PRO A 240 -4.01 17.24 2.43
N ILE A 241 -5.02 17.25 3.30
CA ILE A 241 -5.58 16.06 3.93
C ILE A 241 -6.61 15.45 2.98
N GLY A 242 -6.34 14.24 2.48
CA GLY A 242 -7.12 13.59 1.43
C GLY A 242 -7.68 12.22 1.86
N PHE A 243 -7.41 11.20 1.04
CA PHE A 243 -7.87 9.83 1.26
C PHE A 243 -7.45 9.31 2.64
N ALA A 244 -8.43 8.75 3.35
CA ALA A 244 -8.30 8.20 4.68
C ALA A 244 -7.45 9.09 5.61
N GLY A 245 -7.55 10.42 5.51
CA GLY A 245 -6.86 11.40 6.36
C GLY A 245 -5.34 11.50 6.18
N GLY A 246 -4.78 10.86 5.15
CA GLY A 246 -3.37 10.99 4.80
C GLY A 246 -3.07 12.28 4.01
N LEU A 247 -1.78 12.62 3.92
CA LEU A 247 -1.32 13.80 3.19
C LEU A 247 -1.23 13.48 1.68
N HIS A 248 -2.18 13.99 0.90
CA HIS A 248 -2.25 13.76 -0.53
C HIS A 248 -1.25 14.63 -1.30
N ASP A 249 -0.41 13.98 -2.10
CA ASP A 249 0.52 14.58 -3.04
C ASP A 249 -0.08 14.52 -4.47
N ARG A 250 -0.76 15.59 -4.87
CA ARG A 250 -1.49 15.64 -6.16
C ARG A 250 -0.61 15.51 -7.40
N ASP A 251 0.69 15.79 -7.28
CA ASP A 251 1.62 15.74 -8.41
C ASP A 251 2.19 14.33 -8.63
N LEU A 252 2.19 13.50 -7.58
CA LEU A 252 2.69 12.11 -7.63
C LEU A 252 1.57 11.07 -7.56
N GLY A 253 0.35 11.45 -7.18
CA GLY A 253 -0.75 10.51 -6.91
C GLY A 253 -0.55 9.68 -5.63
N PHE A 254 0.38 10.11 -4.76
CA PHE A 254 0.69 9.44 -3.50
C PHE A 254 -0.10 10.04 -2.35
N VAL A 255 -0.32 9.24 -1.31
CA VAL A 255 -0.84 9.67 -0.02
C VAL A 255 0.17 9.27 1.05
N ARG A 256 0.75 10.25 1.73
CA ARG A 256 1.67 10.01 2.84
C ARG A 256 0.88 9.67 4.10
N PHE A 257 1.14 8.49 4.66
CA PHE A 257 0.63 8.02 5.95
C PHE A 257 1.80 7.77 6.89
N GLY A 258 1.97 8.59 7.93
CA GLY A 258 3.03 8.45 8.92
C GLY A 258 4.40 8.16 8.30
N TRP A 259 4.76 6.88 8.26
CA TRP A 259 6.02 6.36 7.75
C TRP A 259 6.07 6.05 6.26
N ARG A 260 4.96 5.76 5.58
CA ARG A 260 4.98 5.25 4.20
C ARG A 260 4.18 6.12 3.24
N ASP A 261 4.61 6.12 1.97
CA ASP A 261 3.81 6.66 0.88
C ASP A 261 2.97 5.53 0.30
N TYR A 262 1.67 5.76 0.21
CA TYR A 262 0.71 4.91 -0.46
C TYR A 262 0.47 5.43 -1.87
N ASP A 263 0.62 4.57 -2.86
CA ASP A 263 0.32 4.91 -4.25
C ASP A 263 -1.13 4.53 -4.59
N THR A 264 -1.97 5.54 -4.82
CA THR A 264 -3.39 5.33 -5.16
C THR A 264 -3.56 4.66 -6.52
N PHE A 265 -2.59 4.79 -7.45
CA PHE A 265 -2.66 4.17 -8.76
C PHE A 265 -2.49 2.65 -8.71
N THR A 266 -1.54 2.17 -7.90
CA THR A 266 -1.30 0.72 -7.74
C THR A 266 -2.05 0.12 -6.55
N SER A 267 -2.66 0.97 -5.71
CA SER A 267 -3.34 0.61 -4.46
C SER A 267 -2.43 -0.09 -3.45
N ARG A 268 -1.16 0.31 -3.38
CA ARG A 268 -0.11 -0.35 -2.60
C ARG A 268 0.85 0.67 -1.99
N TRP A 269 1.55 0.27 -0.93
CA TRP A 269 2.68 1.05 -0.42
C TRP A 269 3.83 1.10 -1.44
N THR A 270 4.59 2.19 -1.43
CA THR A 270 5.83 2.32 -2.21
C THR A 270 7.05 1.74 -1.48
N ALA A 271 6.87 1.27 -0.25
CA ALA A 271 7.89 0.76 0.65
C ALA A 271 7.37 -0.45 1.44
N PRO A 272 8.23 -1.45 1.75
CA PRO A 272 7.82 -2.60 2.53
C PRO A 272 7.53 -2.20 3.97
N ASP A 273 6.53 -2.83 4.59
CA ASP A 273 6.22 -2.58 6.00
C ASP A 273 7.47 -2.75 6.86
N PRO A 274 7.88 -1.70 7.59
CA PRO A 274 9.04 -1.80 8.47
C PRO A 274 8.92 -2.88 9.56
N LEU A 275 7.70 -3.25 9.94
CA LEU A 275 7.42 -4.32 10.89
C LEU A 275 7.41 -5.71 10.23
N GLY A 276 7.44 -5.78 8.89
CA GLY A 276 7.32 -7.01 8.13
C GLY A 276 6.07 -7.79 8.53
N ASP A 277 6.23 -9.08 8.83
CA ASP A 277 5.12 -9.95 9.25
C ASP A 277 4.44 -9.51 10.56
N LYS A 278 5.10 -8.67 11.37
CA LYS A 278 4.48 -8.10 12.58
C LYS A 278 3.51 -6.97 12.25
N GLY A 279 3.54 -6.43 11.03
CA GLY A 279 2.44 -5.68 10.45
C GLY A 279 1.21 -6.60 10.40
N GLY A 280 1.31 -7.74 9.74
CA GLY A 280 0.18 -8.69 9.71
C GLY A 280 -0.74 -8.46 8.52
N ASP A 281 -0.35 -7.58 7.61
CA ASP A 281 -0.56 -7.85 6.18
C ASP A 281 0.52 -8.83 5.70
N PRO A 282 0.16 -10.00 5.15
CA PRO A 282 1.14 -10.94 4.57
C PRO A 282 1.88 -10.33 3.37
N ASP A 283 1.28 -9.34 2.73
CA ASP A 283 1.93 -8.52 1.73
C ASP A 283 2.49 -7.25 2.40
N TRP A 284 3.80 -7.16 2.55
CA TRP A 284 4.43 -5.98 3.17
C TRP A 284 4.19 -4.68 2.39
N TYR A 285 3.67 -4.76 1.16
CA TYR A 285 3.23 -3.62 0.36
C TYR A 285 1.71 -3.47 0.29
N GLY A 286 0.95 -4.38 0.90
CA GLY A 286 -0.50 -4.38 0.96
C GLY A 286 -1.05 -3.27 1.86
N TYR A 287 -2.23 -2.75 1.50
CA TYR A 287 -2.93 -1.73 2.27
C TYR A 287 -4.20 -2.32 2.89
N CYS A 288 -4.24 -2.37 4.22
CA CYS A 288 -5.41 -2.80 4.99
C CYS A 288 -5.97 -4.16 4.56
N LEU A 289 -5.12 -5.15 4.24
CA LEU A 289 -5.55 -6.48 3.77
C LEU A 289 -6.48 -6.40 2.55
N ASP A 290 -6.28 -5.40 1.69
CA ASP A 290 -7.13 -5.14 0.52
C ASP A 290 -8.62 -4.86 0.86
N ASP A 291 -8.90 -4.41 2.09
CA ASP A 291 -10.21 -3.93 2.54
C ASP A 291 -10.14 -2.46 3.04
N PRO A 292 -9.92 -1.49 2.13
CA PRO A 292 -9.83 -0.07 2.49
C PRO A 292 -11.18 0.57 2.83
N VAL A 293 -12.30 -0.13 2.61
CA VAL A 293 -13.63 0.37 2.96
C VAL A 293 -13.85 0.28 4.47
N ASN A 294 -13.33 -0.79 5.08
CA ASN A 294 -13.44 -1.06 6.51
C ASN A 294 -12.17 -0.69 7.30
N GLY A 295 -11.01 -0.70 6.64
CA GLY A 295 -9.71 -0.48 7.27
C GLY A 295 -9.09 0.88 6.96
N VAL A 296 -8.27 1.36 7.88
CA VAL A 296 -7.37 2.51 7.68
C VAL A 296 -6.04 2.22 8.36
N ASP A 297 -4.95 2.63 7.71
CA ASP A 297 -3.58 2.55 8.26
C ASP A 297 -2.96 3.97 8.40
N PRO A 298 -3.28 4.73 9.45
CA PRO A 298 -2.79 6.10 9.63
C PRO A 298 -1.28 6.23 9.73
N LEU A 299 -0.62 5.19 10.27
CA LEU A 299 0.82 5.18 10.50
C LEU A 299 1.61 4.60 9.33
N GLY A 300 0.94 3.83 8.46
CA GLY A 300 1.61 3.01 7.47
C GLY A 300 2.37 1.86 8.13
N LEU A 301 1.78 1.13 9.09
CA LEU A 301 2.43 0.06 9.88
C LEU A 301 1.50 -1.12 10.21
N PHE A 302 0.38 -1.23 9.51
CA PHE A 302 -0.84 -1.88 10.02
C PHE A 302 -0.63 -3.23 10.71
N ALA A 303 -0.87 -3.32 12.03
CA ALA A 303 -1.03 -4.54 12.84
C ALA A 303 -2.12 -4.39 13.91
N TRP A 304 -3.34 -4.86 13.61
CA TRP A 304 -4.38 -5.18 14.59
C TRP A 304 -4.62 -4.12 15.69
N LEU A 305 -4.60 -2.84 15.31
CA LEU A 305 -5.02 -1.70 16.15
C LEU A 305 -6.23 -0.94 15.56
N SER A 306 -7.00 -1.57 14.67
CA SER A 306 -8.18 -0.97 14.05
C SER A 306 -9.46 -1.23 14.86
N GLN A 307 -9.43 -0.91 16.16
CA GLN A 307 -10.64 -0.40 16.85
C GLN A 307 -10.60 1.12 16.99
N LEU A 308 -9.79 1.81 16.18
CA LEU A 308 -9.74 3.27 16.15
C LEU A 308 -10.59 3.84 15.00
N LEU A 309 -11.88 3.51 15.01
CA LEU A 309 -12.88 4.44 14.50
C LEU A 309 -13.09 5.50 15.61
N ALA A 310 -12.39 6.63 15.47
CA ALA A 310 -12.61 7.90 16.18
C ALA A 310 -12.48 7.88 17.73
N LYS A 311 -11.23 8.02 18.22
CA LYS A 311 -10.73 8.76 19.43
C LYS A 311 -9.41 8.13 19.92
N GLY A 312 -8.39 8.94 20.21
CA GLY A 312 -7.11 8.47 20.74
C GLY A 312 -6.05 8.02 19.72
N ALA A 313 -6.37 8.00 18.42
CA ALA A 313 -5.43 7.56 17.37
C ALA A 313 -4.16 8.42 17.32
N ALA A 314 -4.27 9.73 17.55
CA ALA A 314 -3.11 10.62 17.62
C ALA A 314 -2.17 10.27 18.80
N ASN A 315 -2.73 9.91 19.96
CA ASN A 315 -1.95 9.52 21.14
C ASN A 315 -1.23 8.19 20.91
N GLU A 316 -1.91 7.22 20.33
CA GLU A 316 -1.34 5.90 20.02
C GLU A 316 -0.27 5.98 18.92
N ALA A 317 -0.48 6.87 17.94
CA ALA A 317 0.50 7.22 16.93
C ALA A 317 1.76 7.86 17.55
N ALA A 318 1.60 8.80 18.48
CA ALA A 318 2.73 9.39 19.18
C ALA A 318 3.53 8.35 19.98
N LYS A 319 2.87 7.43 20.71
CA LYS A 319 3.56 6.33 21.41
C LYS A 319 4.31 5.42 20.44
N THR A 320 3.65 5.02 19.36
CA THR A 320 4.26 4.15 18.34
C THR A 320 5.44 4.83 17.69
N TYR A 321 5.34 6.12 17.40
CA TYR A 321 6.44 6.94 16.89
C TYR A 321 7.65 6.94 17.84
N GLU A 322 7.44 7.15 19.14
CA GLU A 322 8.54 7.13 20.13
C GLU A 322 9.30 5.79 20.17
N ILE A 323 8.59 4.68 19.93
CA ILE A 323 9.20 3.34 19.79
C ILE A 323 9.96 3.26 18.46
N MET A 324 9.30 3.65 17.36
CA MET A 324 9.79 3.46 16.00
C MET A 324 10.96 4.37 15.63
N LYS A 325 11.07 5.58 16.20
CA LYS A 325 12.20 6.50 15.93
C LYS A 325 13.55 5.97 16.41
N ASN A 326 13.53 5.06 17.39
CA ASN A 326 14.73 4.42 17.93
C ASN A 326 15.07 3.09 17.23
N VAL A 327 14.20 2.62 16.33
CA VAL A 327 14.46 1.43 15.53
C VAL A 327 15.56 1.76 14.52
N LYS A 328 16.64 0.96 14.50
CA LYS A 328 17.68 1.10 13.49
C LYS A 328 17.15 0.58 12.15
N TRP A 329 16.67 1.51 11.33
CA TRP A 329 16.31 1.27 9.94
C TRP A 329 17.54 0.87 9.13
N GLY A 330 17.59 -0.38 8.65
CA GLY A 330 18.66 -0.84 7.74
C GLY A 330 19.98 -1.30 8.38
N GLY A 331 19.99 -1.80 9.62
CA GLY A 331 21.16 -2.51 10.18
C GLY A 331 21.35 -3.93 9.61
N ASN A 332 22.56 -4.50 9.72
CA ASN A 332 23.01 -5.85 9.26
C ASN A 332 22.12 -7.07 9.67
N GLY A 333 20.96 -6.86 10.30
CA GLY A 333 19.91 -7.88 10.48
C GLY A 333 18.84 -7.86 9.38
N ARG A 334 18.85 -6.87 8.48
CA ARG A 334 18.15 -6.92 7.20
C ARG A 334 19.19 -7.30 6.16
N ALA A 335 19.15 -8.52 5.64
CA ALA A 335 19.79 -8.77 4.36
C ALA A 335 19.25 -7.70 3.39
N PRO A 336 20.10 -6.97 2.65
CA PRO A 336 19.62 -6.15 1.55
C PRO A 336 18.72 -7.06 0.72
N ILE A 337 17.49 -6.62 0.43
CA ILE A 337 16.66 -7.33 -0.56
C ILE A 337 17.25 -6.93 -1.93
N SER A 338 18.52 -7.24 -2.16
CA SER A 338 19.27 -6.93 -3.36
C SER A 338 18.95 -7.99 -4.40
N ASP A 339 17.69 -7.98 -4.84
CA ASP A 339 17.04 -8.99 -5.69
C ASP A 339 16.62 -10.20 -4.87
N GLY A 340 15.31 -10.32 -4.56
CA GLY A 340 14.63 -11.53 -4.05
C GLY A 340 15.37 -12.35 -2.98
N PRO A 341 14.95 -13.59 -2.73
CA PRO A 341 15.72 -14.47 -1.90
C PRO A 341 17.02 -14.89 -2.59
N MET A 342 18.19 -14.66 -1.97
CA MET A 342 19.52 -15.15 -2.39
C MET A 342 19.54 -16.68 -2.59
N TYR A 343 18.54 -17.37 -2.05
CA TYR A 343 18.34 -18.80 -2.20
C TYR A 343 17.05 -19.07 -2.96
N GLY A 344 16.89 -18.49 -4.15
CA GLY A 344 15.66 -18.53 -4.95
C GLY A 344 15.80 -19.30 -6.27
N ASN A 345 16.08 -20.61 -6.28
CA ASN A 345 16.08 -21.35 -7.56
C ASN A 345 16.02 -22.89 -7.50
N TRP A 346 15.25 -23.47 -6.58
CA TRP A 346 15.13 -24.94 -6.56
C TRP A 346 14.17 -25.50 -7.62
N GLY A 347 13.41 -24.63 -8.33
CA GLY A 347 12.54 -24.97 -9.48
C GLY A 347 13.18 -24.79 -10.87
N GLY A 348 14.42 -24.30 -10.95
CA GLY A 348 15.21 -24.24 -12.19
C GLY A 348 15.05 -22.97 -13.06
N LYS A 349 15.98 -22.85 -14.04
CA LYS A 349 16.26 -21.65 -14.86
C LYS A 349 15.06 -21.02 -15.58
N ASN A 350 14.03 -21.80 -15.89
CA ASN A 350 12.92 -21.34 -16.72
C ASN A 350 11.69 -20.90 -15.90
N TYR A 351 11.71 -21.02 -14.57
CA TYR A 351 10.49 -20.95 -13.76
C TYR A 351 10.60 -20.03 -12.54
N SER A 352 11.81 -19.62 -12.17
CA SER A 352 12.07 -18.55 -11.17
C SER A 352 12.84 -17.35 -11.75
N GLY A 353 13.24 -17.40 -13.02
CA GLY A 353 14.17 -16.43 -13.62
C GLY A 353 15.59 -16.49 -13.07
N GLY A 354 15.89 -17.34 -12.08
CA GLY A 354 17.22 -17.47 -11.50
C GLY A 354 18.19 -18.21 -12.43
N LYS A 355 19.48 -17.87 -12.38
CA LYS A 355 20.52 -18.70 -13.00
C LYS A 355 20.96 -19.81 -12.04
N THR A 356 21.62 -20.83 -12.58
CA THR A 356 22.26 -21.90 -11.80
C THR A 356 23.19 -21.30 -10.76
N GLY A 357 23.12 -21.73 -9.50
CA GLY A 357 24.04 -21.29 -8.44
C GLY A 357 23.50 -20.26 -7.43
N GLY A 358 22.18 -20.02 -7.39
CA GLY A 358 21.58 -19.12 -6.41
C GLY A 358 21.60 -17.64 -6.81
N GLU A 359 21.73 -17.33 -8.10
CA GLU A 359 21.46 -15.97 -8.58
C GLU A 359 19.95 -15.73 -8.62
N VAL A 360 19.51 -14.60 -8.06
CA VAL A 360 18.10 -14.25 -7.99
C VAL A 360 17.61 -13.80 -9.36
N GLY A 361 16.48 -14.37 -9.78
CA GLY A 361 15.77 -13.98 -10.99
C GLY A 361 14.80 -12.83 -10.79
N ASP A 362 14.54 -12.09 -11.87
CA ASP A 362 13.58 -10.98 -11.89
C ASP A 362 12.11 -11.41 -12.07
N ALA A 363 11.85 -12.71 -12.30
CA ALA A 363 10.53 -13.23 -12.64
C ALA A 363 9.73 -13.68 -11.40
N GLY A 364 8.41 -13.46 -11.42
CA GLY A 364 7.48 -13.99 -10.41
C GLY A 364 7.21 -15.49 -10.59
N PRO A 365 6.51 -16.14 -9.65
CA PRO A 365 6.15 -17.55 -9.76
C PRO A 365 5.22 -17.77 -10.96
N ILE A 366 5.46 -18.84 -11.73
CA ILE A 366 4.73 -19.12 -12.96
C ILE A 366 3.65 -20.18 -12.72
N ASP A 367 3.89 -21.13 -11.81
CA ASP A 367 2.96 -22.21 -11.48
C ASP A 367 2.80 -22.47 -9.97
N SER A 368 1.99 -23.47 -9.63
CA SER A 368 1.69 -23.83 -8.23
C SER A 368 2.90 -24.35 -7.47
N SER A 369 3.87 -24.98 -8.14
CA SER A 369 5.10 -25.45 -7.50
C SER A 369 6.06 -24.29 -7.23
N ASP A 370 6.14 -23.31 -8.13
CA ASP A 370 6.96 -22.10 -7.94
C ASP A 370 6.49 -21.28 -6.74
N VAL A 371 5.18 -21.21 -6.52
CA VAL A 371 4.61 -20.58 -5.31
C VAL A 371 5.18 -21.22 -4.05
N LEU A 372 5.26 -22.56 -4.01
CA LEU A 372 5.75 -23.31 -2.86
C LEU A 372 7.26 -23.15 -2.67
N TYR A 373 8.05 -23.22 -3.76
CA TYR A 373 9.48 -22.94 -3.71
C TYR A 373 9.77 -21.52 -3.22
N LYS A 374 9.02 -20.53 -3.70
CA LYS A 374 9.11 -19.15 -3.23
C LYS A 374 8.82 -19.04 -1.73
N GLN A 375 7.75 -19.69 -1.23
CA GLN A 375 7.41 -19.69 0.19
C GLN A 375 8.52 -20.33 1.05
N HIS A 376 9.08 -21.43 0.58
CA HIS A 376 10.23 -22.07 1.19
C HIS A 376 11.43 -21.12 1.27
N ASP A 377 11.78 -20.48 0.17
CA ASP A 377 12.97 -19.64 0.06
C ASP A 377 12.83 -18.40 0.96
N LEU A 378 11.66 -17.78 1.01
CA LEU A 378 11.34 -16.69 1.95
C LEU A 378 11.43 -17.16 3.42
N ALA A 379 10.88 -18.32 3.75
CA ALA A 379 10.95 -18.88 5.10
C ALA A 379 12.40 -19.22 5.51
N TYR A 380 13.19 -19.72 4.57
CA TYR A 380 14.59 -20.07 4.74
C TYR A 380 15.45 -18.82 4.98
N GLU A 381 15.22 -17.75 4.22
CA GLU A 381 15.88 -16.47 4.45
C GLU A 381 15.49 -15.83 5.77
N LYS A 382 14.19 -15.83 6.09
CA LYS A 382 13.71 -15.37 7.39
C LYS A 382 14.39 -16.14 8.51
N ALA A 383 14.51 -17.46 8.40
CA ALA A 383 15.21 -18.30 9.37
C ALA A 383 16.68 -17.87 9.54
N LYS A 384 17.40 -17.61 8.45
CA LYS A 384 18.81 -17.17 8.50
C LYS A 384 18.99 -15.77 9.09
N ASN A 385 18.04 -14.87 8.83
CA ASN A 385 18.14 -13.46 9.21
C ASN A 385 17.46 -13.14 10.56
N THR A 386 16.77 -14.09 11.19
CA THR A 386 16.11 -13.88 12.48
C THR A 386 17.14 -13.68 13.60
N PRO A 387 17.12 -12.53 14.32
CA PRO A 387 17.92 -12.36 15.53
C PRO A 387 17.34 -13.22 16.66
N VAL A 388 18.15 -14.11 17.24
CA VAL A 388 17.70 -15.00 18.32
C VAL A 388 18.55 -14.78 19.57
N LEU A 389 17.90 -14.63 20.73
CA LEU A 389 18.57 -14.64 22.04
C LEU A 389 18.84 -16.10 22.45
N GLY A 390 20.11 -16.52 22.48
CA GLY A 390 20.53 -17.89 22.83
C GLY A 390 21.42 -18.56 21.79
N ASP A 391 21.46 -19.90 21.75
CA ASP A 391 22.25 -20.65 20.77
C ASP A 391 21.66 -20.49 19.36
N VAL A 392 22.15 -19.46 18.69
CA VAL A 392 21.77 -18.95 17.36
C VAL A 392 21.58 -20.09 16.35
N LYS A 393 22.37 -21.16 16.43
CA LYS A 393 22.35 -22.23 15.43
C LYS A 393 21.16 -23.17 15.55
N LYS A 394 20.62 -23.42 16.74
CA LYS A 394 19.55 -24.43 16.91
C LYS A 394 18.20 -23.90 16.44
N ALA A 395 17.83 -22.69 16.85
CA ALA A 395 16.55 -22.09 16.47
C ALA A 395 16.45 -21.86 14.95
N GLN A 396 17.51 -21.34 14.34
CA GLN A 396 17.55 -21.14 12.88
C GLN A 396 17.46 -22.48 12.12
N ARG A 397 18.11 -23.54 12.62
CA ARG A 397 18.00 -24.89 12.02
C ARG A 397 16.58 -25.46 12.09
N GLU A 398 15.87 -25.26 13.19
CA GLU A 398 14.48 -25.75 13.30
C GLU A 398 13.53 -24.96 12.40
N MET A 399 13.75 -23.65 12.23
CA MET A 399 13.00 -22.84 11.26
C MET A 399 13.27 -23.28 9.82
N ILE A 400 14.53 -23.58 9.47
CA ILE A 400 14.90 -24.14 8.16
C ILE A 400 14.21 -25.49 7.92
N LYS A 401 14.32 -26.43 8.87
CA LYS A 401 13.63 -27.73 8.76
C LYS A 401 12.12 -27.59 8.60
N MET A 402 11.53 -26.59 9.25
CA MET A 402 10.10 -26.30 9.10
C MET A 402 9.79 -25.80 7.68
N ALA A 403 10.63 -24.93 7.13
CA ALA A 403 10.52 -24.49 5.74
C ALA A 403 10.63 -25.68 4.78
N ASP A 404 11.66 -26.52 4.93
CA ASP A 404 11.90 -27.74 4.13
C ASP A 404 10.65 -28.66 4.16
N LYS A 405 10.12 -28.91 5.36
CA LYS A 405 8.93 -29.75 5.56
C LYS A 405 7.68 -29.15 4.91
N ASN A 406 7.48 -27.84 5.04
CA ASN A 406 6.33 -27.16 4.45
C ASN A 406 6.37 -27.21 2.93
N LEU A 407 7.57 -27.07 2.32
CA LEU A 407 7.76 -27.23 0.88
C LEU A 407 7.33 -28.62 0.42
N VAL A 408 7.88 -29.66 1.03
CA VAL A 408 7.61 -31.06 0.67
C VAL A 408 6.12 -31.38 0.83
N ASN A 409 5.52 -30.96 1.94
CA ASN A 409 4.09 -31.18 2.18
C ASN A 409 3.22 -30.49 1.12
N GLY A 410 3.48 -29.21 0.84
CA GLY A 410 2.71 -28.47 -0.16
C GLY A 410 2.85 -29.06 -1.57
N LEU A 411 4.06 -29.50 -1.94
CA LEU A 411 4.30 -30.14 -3.22
C LEU A 411 3.58 -31.49 -3.33
N ASN A 412 3.44 -32.22 -2.22
CA ASN A 412 2.72 -33.49 -2.18
C ASN A 412 1.20 -33.35 -2.22
N GLU A 413 0.67 -32.16 -1.91
CA GLU A 413 -0.75 -31.83 -2.08
C GLU A 413 -1.11 -31.51 -3.54
N LEU A 414 -0.12 -31.20 -4.39
CA LEU A 414 -0.34 -30.98 -5.82
C LEU A 414 -0.60 -32.30 -6.56
N ASP A 415 -1.48 -32.24 -7.56
CA ASP A 415 -1.79 -33.38 -8.43
C ASP A 415 -0.51 -33.95 -9.08
N SER A 416 -0.49 -35.25 -9.34
CA SER A 416 0.59 -35.90 -10.10
C SER A 416 0.75 -35.37 -11.52
N ASP A 417 -0.34 -34.88 -12.13
CA ASP A 417 -0.33 -34.24 -13.43
C ASP A 417 -0.32 -32.71 -13.28
N PRO A 418 0.77 -32.02 -13.66
CA PRO A 418 0.89 -30.58 -13.52
C PRO A 418 -0.19 -29.76 -14.22
N ARG A 419 -0.85 -30.34 -15.22
CA ARG A 419 -1.95 -29.69 -15.94
C ARG A 419 -3.19 -29.49 -15.07
N ASN A 420 -3.31 -30.27 -14.01
CA ASN A 420 -4.42 -30.21 -13.05
C ASN A 420 -4.07 -29.35 -11.83
N TRP A 421 -2.88 -28.78 -11.78
CA TRP A 421 -2.54 -27.88 -10.69
C TRP A 421 -3.42 -26.65 -10.72
N PRO A 422 -3.70 -26.03 -9.58
CA PRO A 422 -4.58 -24.87 -9.57
C PRO A 422 -4.06 -23.68 -10.38
N SER A 423 -2.75 -23.54 -10.47
CA SER A 423 -2.04 -22.77 -11.50
C SER A 423 -1.15 -23.75 -12.27
N PRO A 424 -1.58 -24.22 -13.45
CA PRO A 424 -0.80 -25.12 -14.28
C PRO A 424 0.45 -24.43 -14.85
N PRO A 425 1.52 -25.19 -15.13
CA PRO A 425 2.67 -24.66 -15.85
C PRO A 425 2.33 -24.33 -17.31
N PRO A 426 3.13 -23.47 -17.98
CA PRO A 426 2.98 -23.19 -19.40
C PRO A 426 2.99 -24.47 -20.25
N VAL A 427 2.27 -24.43 -21.38
CA VAL A 427 2.19 -25.56 -22.30
C VAL A 427 3.60 -25.96 -22.77
N GLY A 428 3.93 -27.23 -22.60
CA GLY A 428 5.23 -27.80 -22.97
C GLY A 428 6.27 -27.83 -21.85
N THR A 429 5.96 -27.31 -20.66
CA THR A 429 6.87 -27.31 -19.50
C THR A 429 6.47 -28.27 -18.38
N GLU A 430 5.36 -29.01 -18.55
CA GLU A 430 4.74 -29.88 -17.55
C GLU A 430 5.71 -30.95 -17.02
N LYS A 431 6.47 -31.58 -17.92
CA LYS A 431 7.47 -32.60 -17.53
C LYS A 431 8.54 -32.06 -16.60
N THR A 432 8.90 -30.79 -16.77
CA THR A 432 9.92 -30.15 -15.93
C THR A 432 9.36 -29.85 -14.54
N ALA A 433 8.13 -29.32 -14.47
CA ALA A 433 7.44 -29.05 -13.22
C ALA A 433 7.22 -30.33 -12.39
N SER A 434 6.79 -31.43 -13.04
CA SER A 434 6.68 -32.75 -12.41
C SER A 434 8.03 -33.24 -11.88
N TRP A 435 9.11 -33.07 -12.65
CA TRP A 435 10.45 -33.50 -12.24
C TRP A 435 10.92 -32.77 -10.98
N PHE A 436 10.72 -31.45 -10.90
CA PHE A 436 11.10 -30.66 -9.73
C PHE A 436 10.30 -31.04 -8.48
N LYS A 437 8.97 -31.15 -8.62
CA LYS A 437 8.07 -31.65 -7.55
C LYS A 437 8.58 -32.97 -6.98
N ASP A 438 8.88 -33.94 -7.84
CA ASP A 438 9.31 -35.28 -7.41
C ASP A 438 10.73 -35.30 -6.80
N LYS A 439 11.60 -34.35 -7.19
CA LYS A 439 12.96 -34.23 -6.64
C LYS A 439 13.04 -33.48 -5.32
N ALA A 440 12.06 -32.64 -5.00
CA ALA A 440 12.04 -31.89 -3.75
C ALA A 440 12.15 -32.80 -2.52
N GLU A 441 11.44 -33.93 -2.50
CA GLU A 441 11.55 -34.89 -1.39
C GLU A 441 12.97 -35.41 -1.17
N TRP A 442 13.76 -35.54 -2.23
CA TRP A 442 15.13 -36.05 -2.13
C TRP A 442 16.10 -34.96 -1.65
N TRP A 443 15.87 -33.70 -2.04
CA TRP A 443 16.71 -32.57 -1.66
C TRP A 443 16.47 -32.05 -0.24
N PHE A 444 15.23 -32.15 0.25
CA PHE A 444 14.79 -31.48 1.49
C PHE A 444 14.36 -32.45 2.61
N LYS A 445 14.68 -33.75 2.50
CA LYS A 445 14.45 -34.76 3.56
C LYS A 445 15.52 -34.77 4.64
#